data_AF-A0AAP2DA34-F1
#
_entry.id   AF-A0AAP2DA34-F1
#
_cell.length_a   1.000
_cell.length_b   1.000
_cell.length_c   1.000
_cell.angle_alpha   90.00
_cell.angle_beta   90.00
_cell.angle_gamma   90.00
#
_symmetry.space_group_name_H-M   'P 1'
#
loop_
_entity.id
_entity.type
_entity.pdbx_description
1 polymer ?
#
loop_
_entity_poly.entity_id
_entity_poly.type
_entity_poly.pdbx_seq_one_letter_code
_entity_poly.pdbx_strand_id
1 'polypeptide(L)'
;MELTQRAYKDEIEKFSTAQVIDMIRQLRDGLIAEFLQEEKLRTFFVEHYDVKSLSQVRIEFLKRDLKEIQKSPLDLAHYAGLIKLIKETNSAALSGGNDALFFNELETVFKKYTY
;
A
#
# COMPACT_ATOMS: atom_id res chain seq x y z
N MET A 1 -38.25 -26.23 26.24
CA MET A 1 -37.46 -25.05 26.66
C MET A 1 -36.02 -25.37 26.31
N GLU A 2 -35.66 -25.21 25.03
CA GLU A 2 -34.31 -25.45 24.52
C GLU A 2 -33.83 -24.18 23.84
N LEU A 3 -33.09 -23.37 24.58
CA LEU A 3 -32.40 -22.18 24.09
C LEU A 3 -30.90 -22.47 24.03
N THR A 4 -30.51 -23.48 23.24
CA THR A 4 -29.12 -23.82 22.94
C THR A 4 -28.69 -23.18 21.60
N GLN A 5 -28.99 -21.90 21.40
CA GLN A 5 -28.52 -21.12 20.24
C GLN A 5 -27.66 -19.91 20.61
N ARG A 6 -27.33 -19.67 21.89
CA ARG A 6 -26.84 -18.35 22.32
C ARG A 6 -25.34 -18.20 22.59
N ALA A 7 -24.50 -19.13 22.15
CA ALA A 7 -23.05 -19.03 22.40
C ALA A 7 -22.16 -19.36 21.21
N TYR A 8 -22.66 -19.29 19.96
CA TYR A 8 -21.79 -19.03 18.82
C TYR A 8 -21.62 -17.50 18.71
N LYS A 9 -21.05 -16.91 19.76
CA LYS A 9 -20.52 -15.56 19.66
C LYS A 9 -19.15 -15.78 19.05
N ASP A 10 -19.08 -15.74 17.72
CA ASP A 10 -17.81 -15.76 17.00
C ASP A 10 -16.89 -14.74 17.67
N GLU A 11 -15.94 -15.21 18.47
CA GLU A 11 -14.75 -14.43 18.78
C GLU A 11 -14.01 -14.35 17.47
N ILE A 12 -14.40 -13.38 16.65
CA ILE A 12 -13.60 -12.98 15.50
C ILE A 12 -12.27 -12.57 16.12
N GLU A 13 -11.27 -13.44 15.98
CA GLU A 13 -9.94 -13.23 16.49
C GLU A 13 -9.42 -11.92 15.90
N LYS A 14 -9.34 -10.88 16.74
CA LYS A 14 -8.96 -9.55 16.28
C LYS A 14 -7.53 -9.61 15.78
N PHE A 15 -7.27 -9.03 14.60
CA PHE A 15 -5.91 -8.94 14.08
C PHE A 15 -4.97 -8.30 15.12
N SER A 16 -3.88 -8.99 15.42
CA SER A 16 -2.78 -8.43 16.21
C SER A 16 -2.12 -7.29 15.44
N THR A 17 -1.48 -6.36 16.15
CA THR A 17 -0.77 -5.25 15.51
C THR A 17 0.30 -5.74 14.53
N ALA A 18 1.00 -6.84 14.85
CA ALA A 18 2.01 -7.43 13.98
C ALA A 18 1.39 -7.94 12.66
N GLN A 19 0.26 -8.65 12.73
CA GLN A 19 -0.45 -9.12 11.54
C GLN A 19 -0.90 -7.94 10.66
N VAL A 20 -1.45 -6.88 11.25
CA VAL A 20 -1.87 -5.70 10.49
C VAL A 20 -0.67 -5.02 9.80
N ILE A 21 0.46 -4.89 10.50
CA ILE A 21 1.69 -4.33 9.92
C ILE A 21 2.17 -5.18 8.74
N ASP A 22 2.19 -6.50 8.88
CA ASP A 22 2.63 -7.39 7.80
C ASP A 22 1.68 -7.34 6.60
N MET A 23 0.37 -7.23 6.84
CA MET A 23 -0.61 -7.03 5.77
C MET A 23 -0.37 -5.73 5.01
N ILE A 24 -0.20 -4.61 5.72
CA ILE A 24 0.11 -3.31 5.09
C ILE A 24 1.41 -3.41 4.28
N ARG A 25 2.41 -4.14 4.79
CA ARG A 25 3.69 -4.34 4.08
C ARG A 25 3.49 -5.10 2.79
N GLN A 26 2.74 -6.20 2.83
CA GLN A 26 2.43 -7.00 1.64
C GLN A 26 1.71 -6.17 0.58
N LEU A 27 0.81 -5.29 0.98
CA LEU A 27 0.07 -4.42 0.06
C LEU A 27 0.97 -3.35 -0.57
N ARG A 28 1.78 -2.66 0.25
CA ARG A 28 2.77 -1.69 -0.23
C ARG A 28 3.73 -2.35 -1.22
N ASP A 29 4.27 -3.50 -0.84
CA ASP A 29 5.27 -4.20 -1.65
C ASP A 29 4.65 -4.76 -2.94
N GLY A 30 3.37 -5.16 -2.90
CA GLY A 30 2.60 -5.53 -4.09
C GLY A 30 2.42 -4.38 -5.07
N LEU A 31 2.02 -3.20 -4.57
CA LEU A 31 1.89 -1.99 -5.40
C LEU A 31 3.24 -1.58 -6.00
N ILE A 32 4.32 -1.61 -5.20
CA ILE A 32 5.67 -1.33 -5.70
C ILE A 32 6.04 -2.31 -6.80
N ALA A 33 5.75 -3.61 -6.64
CA ALA A 33 6.06 -4.63 -7.65
C ALA A 33 5.33 -4.37 -8.98
N GLU A 34 4.11 -3.86 -8.97
CA GLU A 34 3.42 -3.40 -10.19
C GLU A 34 4.18 -2.26 -10.87
N PHE A 35 4.66 -1.28 -10.10
CA PHE A 35 5.47 -0.17 -10.61
C PHE A 35 6.92 -0.54 -10.94
N LEU A 36 7.37 -1.78 -10.69
CA LEU A 36 8.65 -2.24 -11.25
C LEU A 36 8.51 -2.66 -12.72
N GLN A 37 7.27 -2.79 -13.23
CA GLN A 37 7.00 -3.02 -14.63
C GLN A 37 7.09 -1.70 -15.41
N GLU A 38 7.90 -1.70 -16.47
CA GLU A 38 8.19 -0.47 -17.22
C GLU A 38 6.93 0.13 -17.87
N GLU A 39 6.07 -0.70 -18.45
CA GLU A 39 4.83 -0.24 -19.08
C GLU A 39 3.93 0.47 -18.07
N LYS A 40 3.79 -0.09 -16.85
CA LYS A 40 3.00 0.51 -15.77
C LYS A 40 3.54 1.87 -15.35
N LEU A 41 4.85 2.02 -15.22
CA LEU A 41 5.47 3.31 -14.93
C LEU A 41 5.21 4.33 -16.02
N ARG A 42 5.39 3.95 -17.29
CA ARG A 42 5.17 4.86 -18.42
C ARG A 42 3.73 5.35 -18.46
N THR A 43 2.77 4.44 -18.37
CA THR A 43 1.34 4.77 -18.35
C THR A 43 1.02 5.69 -17.18
N PHE A 44 1.46 5.35 -15.97
CA PHE A 44 1.20 6.16 -14.78
C PHE A 44 1.78 7.57 -14.88
N PHE A 45 2.99 7.73 -15.40
CA PHE A 45 3.61 9.06 -15.56
C PHE A 45 2.93 9.93 -16.62
N VAL A 46 2.41 9.31 -17.68
CA VAL A 46 1.59 10.01 -18.67
C VAL A 46 0.26 10.45 -18.04
N GLU A 47 -0.43 9.55 -17.35
CA GLU A 47 -1.77 9.79 -16.81
C GLU A 47 -1.78 10.78 -15.63
N HIS A 48 -0.77 10.71 -14.74
CA HIS A 48 -0.77 11.46 -13.48
C HIS A 48 0.15 12.69 -13.47
N TYR A 49 1.13 12.78 -14.38
CA TYR A 49 2.11 13.87 -14.38
C TYR A 49 2.32 14.54 -15.75
N ASP A 50 1.57 14.15 -16.79
CA ASP A 50 1.74 14.63 -18.18
C ASP A 50 3.18 14.44 -18.72
N VAL A 51 3.92 13.47 -18.17
CA VAL A 51 5.28 13.15 -18.62
C VAL A 51 5.18 12.20 -19.81
N LYS A 52 5.24 12.78 -21.02
CA LYS A 52 5.06 12.04 -22.29
C LYS A 52 6.02 10.88 -22.50
N SER A 53 7.22 10.95 -21.93
CA SER A 53 8.20 9.86 -22.03
C SER A 53 9.20 9.90 -20.89
N LEU A 54 9.44 8.75 -20.27
CA LEU A 54 10.60 8.50 -19.41
C LEU A 54 11.73 7.88 -20.25
N SER A 55 12.96 8.37 -20.09
CA SER A 55 14.14 7.74 -20.68
C SER A 55 14.48 6.44 -19.95
N GLN A 56 15.16 5.49 -20.62
CA GLN A 56 15.54 4.22 -19.99
C GLN A 56 16.36 4.44 -18.70
N VAL A 57 17.27 5.42 -18.73
CA VAL A 57 18.09 5.77 -17.58
C VAL A 57 17.23 6.24 -16.40
N ARG A 58 16.23 7.10 -16.63
CA ARG A 58 15.30 7.56 -15.59
C ARG A 58 14.49 6.39 -15.02
N ILE A 59 14.05 5.46 -15.88
CA ILE A 59 13.29 4.29 -15.47
C ILE A 59 14.11 3.39 -14.54
N GLU A 60 15.36 3.11 -14.88
CA GLU A 60 16.22 2.27 -14.03
C GLU A 60 16.53 2.93 -12.68
N PHE A 61 16.75 4.25 -12.66
CA PHE A 61 16.89 4.99 -11.40
C PHE A 61 15.61 4.97 -10.56
N LEU A 62 14.45 5.17 -11.20
CA LEU A 62 13.18 5.14 -10.51
C LEU A 62 12.89 3.75 -9.93
N LYS A 63 13.11 2.67 -10.70
CA LYS A 63 12.99 1.28 -10.21
C LYS A 63 13.93 1.02 -9.03
N ARG A 64 15.15 1.59 -9.05
CA ARG A 64 16.08 1.49 -7.92
C ARG A 64 15.50 2.15 -6.68
N ASP A 65 14.99 3.38 -6.80
CA ASP A 65 14.42 4.12 -5.67
C ASP A 65 13.18 3.43 -5.09
N LEU A 66 12.32 2.87 -5.96
CA LEU A 66 11.18 2.05 -5.53
C LEU A 66 11.61 0.80 -4.75
N LYS A 67 12.67 0.11 -5.18
CA LYS A 67 13.23 -1.03 -4.44
C LYS A 67 13.81 -0.63 -3.08
N GLU A 68 14.33 0.59 -2.95
CA GLU A 68 14.79 1.09 -1.64
C GLU A 68 13.60 1.34 -0.70
N ILE A 69 12.46 1.86 -1.19
CA ILE A 69 11.22 1.93 -0.39
C ILE A 69 10.78 0.53 0.03
N GLN A 70 10.79 -0.45 -0.88
CA GLN A 70 10.38 -1.81 -0.57
C GLN A 70 11.19 -2.43 0.58
N LYS A 71 12.50 -2.15 0.64
CA LYS A 71 13.38 -2.60 1.73
C LYS A 71 13.22 -1.80 3.03
N SER A 72 12.66 -0.60 2.94
CA SER A 72 12.50 0.28 4.09
C SER A 72 11.42 -0.25 5.05
N PRO A 73 11.60 -0.07 6.37
CA PRO A 73 10.56 -0.37 7.34
C PRO A 73 9.33 0.49 7.06
N LEU A 74 8.13 -0.03 7.36
CA LEU A 74 6.92 0.76 7.28
C LEU A 74 6.97 1.94 8.26
N ASP A 75 6.61 3.12 7.78
CA ASP A 75 6.34 4.27 8.65
C ASP A 75 5.00 4.06 9.38
N LEU A 76 5.10 3.55 10.61
CA LEU A 76 3.91 3.28 11.43
C LEU A 76 3.13 4.55 11.80
N ALA A 77 3.76 5.74 11.76
CA ALA A 77 3.07 7.00 12.01
C ALA A 77 2.20 7.38 10.79
N HIS A 78 2.75 7.25 9.58
CA HIS A 78 2.00 7.44 8.33
C HIS A 78 0.80 6.48 8.23
N TYR A 79 1.00 5.21 8.58
CA TYR A 79 -0.04 4.18 8.50
C TYR A 79 -0.92 4.05 9.76
N ALA A 80 -0.74 4.90 10.79
CA ALA A 80 -1.42 4.75 12.08
C ALA A 80 -2.96 4.72 11.96
N GLY A 81 -3.52 5.56 11.09
CA GLY A 81 -4.96 5.60 10.83
C GLY A 81 -5.48 4.30 10.20
N LEU A 82 -4.77 3.75 9.22
CA LEU A 82 -5.11 2.49 8.57
C LEU A 82 -4.98 1.30 9.53
N ILE A 83 -3.91 1.28 10.34
CA ILE A 83 -3.70 0.26 11.36
C ILE A 83 -4.88 0.25 12.35
N LYS A 84 -5.28 1.43 12.82
CA LYS A 84 -6.43 1.58 13.72
C LYS A 84 -7.72 1.08 13.07
N LEU A 85 -7.98 1.50 11.82
CA LEU A 85 -9.17 1.10 11.08
C LEU A 85 -9.27 -0.43 10.94
N ILE A 86 -8.21 -1.10 10.48
CA ILE A 86 -8.19 -2.55 10.29
C ILE A 86 -8.43 -3.29 11.62
N LYS A 87 -7.87 -2.78 12.72
CA LYS A 87 -8.09 -3.36 14.06
C LYS A 87 -9.51 -3.15 14.58
N GLU A 88 -10.15 -2.04 14.22
CA GLU A 88 -11.52 -1.72 14.65
C GLU A 88 -12.57 -2.46 13.84
N THR A 89 -12.38 -2.58 12.52
CA THR A 89 -13.34 -3.22 11.61
C THR A 89 -13.11 -4.72 11.47
N ASN A 90 -11.95 -5.21 11.89
CA ASN A 90 -11.43 -6.54 11.59
C ASN A 90 -11.56 -6.92 10.10
N SER A 91 -11.48 -5.91 9.24
CA SER A 91 -11.63 -6.05 7.80
C SER A 91 -10.43 -5.39 7.12
N ALA A 92 -9.79 -6.19 6.26
CA ALA A 92 -8.71 -5.75 5.40
C ALA A 92 -9.21 -5.03 4.14
N ALA A 93 -10.50 -4.66 4.08
CA ALA A 93 -11.07 -4.02 2.91
C ALA A 93 -10.36 -2.67 2.66
N LEU A 94 -9.43 -2.68 1.70
CA LEU A 94 -8.71 -1.50 1.21
C LEU A 94 -9.61 -0.56 0.41
N SER A 95 -10.84 -0.99 0.12
CA SER A 95 -11.85 -0.20 -0.56
C SER A 95 -12.26 1.00 0.30
N GLY A 96 -11.77 2.19 -0.06
CA GLY A 96 -12.17 3.44 0.60
C GLY A 96 -11.18 4.61 0.52
N GLY A 97 -10.19 4.57 -0.38
CA GLY A 97 -9.18 5.64 -0.50
C GLY A 97 -7.86 5.37 0.23
N ASN A 98 -7.64 4.15 0.72
CA ASN A 98 -6.34 3.76 1.32
C ASN A 98 -5.21 3.74 0.29
N ASP A 99 -5.53 3.57 -1.00
CA ASP A 99 -4.59 3.70 -2.11
C ASP A 99 -3.88 5.07 -2.06
N ALA A 100 -4.57 6.14 -1.63
CA ALA A 100 -3.98 7.46 -1.49
C ALA A 100 -2.85 7.51 -0.46
N LEU A 101 -2.90 6.70 0.61
CA LEU A 101 -1.81 6.63 1.59
C LEU A 101 -0.55 6.00 0.98
N PHE A 102 -0.72 4.91 0.24
CA PHE A 102 0.39 4.27 -0.47
C PHE A 102 0.92 5.18 -1.57
N PHE A 103 0.04 5.83 -2.32
CA PHE A 103 0.44 6.80 -3.35
C PHE A 103 1.19 7.99 -2.76
N ASN A 104 0.79 8.53 -1.60
CA ASN A 104 1.51 9.63 -0.95
C ASN A 104 2.95 9.25 -0.57
N GLU A 105 3.18 8.02 -0.12
CA GLU A 105 4.54 7.52 0.15
C GLU A 105 5.38 7.50 -1.15
N LEU A 106 4.80 6.93 -2.22
CA LEU A 106 5.47 6.82 -3.53
C LEU A 106 5.60 8.16 -4.27
N GLU A 107 4.70 9.12 -4.01
CA GLU A 107 4.65 10.43 -4.67
C GLU A 107 5.97 11.18 -4.52
N THR A 108 6.60 11.06 -3.34
CA THR A 108 7.89 11.67 -3.05
C THR A 108 9.01 11.16 -3.97
N VAL A 109 8.95 9.90 -4.39
CA VAL A 109 9.86 9.33 -5.38
C VAL A 109 9.45 9.77 -6.78
N PHE A 110 8.17 9.63 -7.13
CA PHE A 110 7.71 9.94 -8.47
C PHE A 110 7.97 11.39 -8.89
N LYS A 111 7.71 12.36 -8.00
CA LYS A 111 7.94 13.79 -8.26
C LYS A 111 9.39 14.12 -8.68
N LYS A 112 10.38 13.36 -8.21
CA LYS A 112 11.80 13.55 -8.60
C LYS A 112 12.05 13.33 -10.09
N TYR A 113 11.16 12.62 -10.77
CA TYR A 113 11.30 12.23 -12.18
C TYR A 113 10.33 12.98 -13.11
N THR A 114 9.58 13.95 -12.58
CA THR A 114 8.56 14.71 -13.33
C THR A 114 9.09 15.97 -14.03
N TYR A 115 10.28 16.43 -13.65
CA TYR A 115 10.93 17.63 -14.22
C TYR A 115 12.10 17.28 -15.15
#